data_AF-A0A8C5DTV6-F1
#
_entry.id   AF-A0A8C5DTV6-F1
#
_cell.length_a   1.000
_cell.length_b   1.000
_cell.length_c   1.000
_cell.angle_alpha   90.00
_cell.angle_beta   90.00
_cell.angle_gamma   90.00
#
_symmetry.space_group_name_H-M   'P 1'
#
loop_
_entity.id
_entity.type
_entity.pdbx_description
1 polymer ?
#
loop_
_entity_poly.entity_id
_entity_poly.type
_entity_poly.pdbx_seq_one_letter_code
_entity_poly.pdbx_strand_id
1 'polypeptide(L)'
;LGKPFGELCTCNFIKINLLLGIGTTRPLNKQSETKPSEVIITADIIRELHPDCGLNSRVRTMNHICDLAKTKKFEENAVEAVWKAVDDMLTSEQPPEARHAVLQLLKAIIQGQGERLGPLRAYFFKVIRDYQPCKEDLSDRLEVFKALTENGKDITYLEEDIARFVLLWMDIGLTSDFLHVLVNLVKFNSCYLDQNVSIMVQKICLLCNRTTSSTDIEVAIQVLDAVVCYNCLPSDSLTVFIITLCRTVNVKEFCESCWKRLHNCLTCECLSPQTICCLQDVHGGCTAAERSCVFCWNGTVGRTQTPCSEKYSHSCFAVFPQGKSALCKYTPRFLLI
;
A
#
# COMPACT_ATOMS: atom_id res chain seq x y z
N LEU A 1 -49.90 3.42 2.55
CA LEU A 1 -48.81 3.00 3.45
C LEU A 1 -47.57 2.78 2.60
N GLY A 2 -46.78 3.83 2.43
CA GLY A 2 -45.58 3.81 1.59
C GLY A 2 -44.56 4.79 2.17
N LYS A 3 -43.31 4.33 2.24
CA LYS A 3 -42.09 5.12 2.11
C LYS A 3 -41.00 4.18 1.56
N PRO A 4 -40.33 4.53 0.45
CA PRO A 4 -39.26 3.73 -0.12
C PRO A 4 -37.87 4.13 0.41
N PHE A 5 -36.95 3.19 0.27
CA PHE A 5 -35.50 3.33 0.36
C PHE A 5 -34.96 4.37 -0.64
N GLY A 6 -34.01 5.19 -0.19
CA GLY A 6 -33.14 6.05 -0.98
C GLY A 6 -32.06 6.61 -0.03
N GLU A 7 -30.79 6.80 -0.39
CA GLU A 7 -30.04 6.71 -1.63
C GLU A 7 -28.60 6.33 -1.22
N LEU A 8 -28.02 5.29 -1.83
CA LEU A 8 -26.57 5.06 -1.73
C LEU A 8 -25.88 6.05 -2.67
N CYS A 9 -24.94 6.82 -2.15
CA CYS A 9 -24.07 7.71 -2.91
C CYS A 9 -23.39 6.95 -4.05
N THR A 10 -23.71 7.37 -5.27
CA THR A 10 -23.02 7.02 -6.51
C THR A 10 -21.56 7.52 -6.45
N CYS A 11 -20.60 6.60 -6.25
CA CYS A 11 -19.21 6.85 -6.56
C CYS A 11 -18.98 6.74 -8.07
N ASN A 12 -18.32 7.76 -8.61
CA ASN A 12 -17.98 7.92 -10.03
C ASN A 12 -17.28 6.68 -10.60
N PHE A 13 -17.93 6.03 -11.57
CA PHE A 13 -17.30 5.12 -12.51
C PHE A 13 -16.29 5.90 -13.37
N ILE A 14 -15.01 5.53 -13.28
CA ILE A 14 -14.01 5.86 -14.30
C ILE A 14 -14.41 5.07 -15.56
N LYS A 15 -14.79 5.79 -16.62
CA LYS A 15 -14.98 5.22 -17.96
C LYS A 15 -13.65 4.68 -18.49
N ILE A 16 -13.48 3.36 -18.44
CA ILE A 16 -12.53 2.64 -19.28
C ILE A 16 -13.21 2.45 -20.64
N ASN A 17 -12.72 3.13 -21.67
CA ASN A 17 -13.14 2.89 -23.05
C ASN A 17 -12.63 1.51 -23.49
N LEU A 18 -13.50 0.51 -23.39
CA LEU A 18 -13.39 -0.77 -24.06
C LEU A 18 -13.91 -0.59 -25.50
N LEU A 19 -12.99 -0.52 -26.47
CA LEU A 19 -13.34 -0.63 -27.90
C LEU A 19 -12.90 -2.00 -28.40
N LEU A 20 -13.87 -2.92 -28.48
CA LEU A 20 -13.75 -4.16 -29.24
C LEU A 20 -14.65 -4.09 -30.48
N GLY A 21 -14.01 -4.25 -31.65
CA GLY A 21 -14.54 -4.96 -32.82
C GLY A 21 -15.24 -4.13 -33.91
N ILE A 22 -14.64 -4.09 -35.12
CA ILE A 22 -15.02 -4.95 -36.26
C ILE A 22 -14.15 -4.59 -37.50
N GLY A 23 -13.44 -5.61 -38.02
CA GLY A 23 -13.28 -5.86 -39.46
C GLY A 23 -12.31 -5.02 -40.30
N THR A 24 -11.19 -5.62 -40.71
CA THR A 24 -10.94 -5.97 -42.13
C THR A 24 -9.69 -6.83 -42.27
N THR A 25 -9.87 -7.99 -42.90
CA THR A 25 -8.85 -8.99 -43.23
C THR A 25 -7.91 -8.50 -44.34
N ARG A 26 -6.59 -8.57 -44.12
CA ARG A 26 -5.58 -8.66 -45.18
C ARG A 26 -4.51 -9.71 -44.78
N PRO A 27 -4.07 -10.57 -45.71
CA PRO A 27 -3.24 -11.72 -45.38
C PRO A 27 -1.80 -11.31 -45.04
N LEU A 28 -1.27 -11.80 -43.92
CA LEU A 28 0.15 -11.70 -43.59
C LEU A 28 0.95 -12.63 -44.50
N ASN A 29 1.95 -12.04 -45.16
CA ASN A 29 2.98 -12.72 -45.92
C ASN A 29 3.81 -13.60 -44.97
N LYS A 30 3.82 -14.91 -45.22
CA LYS A 30 4.72 -15.88 -44.55
C LYS A 30 6.15 -15.60 -44.99
N GLN A 31 7.01 -15.25 -44.05
CA GLN A 31 8.41 -15.70 -43.98
C GLN A 31 9.05 -15.13 -42.71
N SER A 32 9.16 -15.96 -41.68
CA SER A 32 10.20 -15.81 -40.68
C SER A 32 10.91 -17.15 -40.55
N GLU A 33 12.18 -17.15 -40.93
CA GLU A 33 13.11 -18.25 -40.71
C GLU A 33 13.08 -18.65 -39.23
N THR A 34 12.77 -19.91 -38.97
CA THR A 34 12.74 -20.49 -37.64
C THR A 34 14.18 -20.69 -37.17
N LYS A 35 14.80 -19.62 -36.66
CA LYS A 35 16.02 -19.73 -35.87
C LYS A 35 15.66 -20.56 -34.63
N PRO A 36 16.26 -21.73 -34.37
CA PRO A 36 15.96 -22.49 -33.16
C PRO A 36 16.26 -21.60 -31.95
N SER A 37 15.25 -21.38 -31.11
CA SER A 37 15.40 -20.67 -29.85
C SER A 37 16.48 -21.38 -29.05
N GLU A 38 17.55 -20.67 -28.68
CA GLU A 38 18.58 -21.19 -27.79
C GLU A 38 17.93 -21.56 -26.44
N VAL A 39 18.08 -22.82 -26.02
CA VAL A 39 17.58 -23.29 -24.71
C VAL A 39 18.47 -22.71 -23.62
N ILE A 40 17.88 -21.98 -22.67
CA ILE A 40 18.63 -21.23 -21.67
C ILE A 40 18.84 -22.06 -20.40
N ILE A 41 17.81 -22.78 -19.96
CA ILE A 41 17.87 -23.65 -18.78
C ILE A 41 18.09 -25.08 -19.25
N THR A 42 19.35 -25.47 -19.36
CA THR A 42 19.72 -26.82 -19.81
C THR A 42 19.49 -27.86 -18.72
N ALA A 43 19.36 -29.13 -19.13
CA ALA A 43 19.26 -30.25 -18.20
C ALA A 43 20.49 -30.37 -17.26
N ASP A 44 21.67 -29.95 -17.71
CA ASP A 44 22.87 -29.91 -16.88
C ASP A 44 22.77 -28.87 -15.75
N ILE A 45 22.22 -27.68 -16.04
CA ILE A 45 21.95 -26.66 -15.02
C ILE A 45 20.98 -27.21 -13.97
N ILE A 46 19.90 -27.88 -14.40
CA ILE A 46 18.94 -28.48 -13.46
C ILE A 46 19.57 -29.60 -12.64
N ARG A 47 20.44 -30.42 -13.24
CA ARG A 47 21.15 -31.51 -12.54
C ARG A 47 22.09 -30.97 -11.45
N GLU A 48 22.69 -29.80 -11.64
CA GLU A 48 23.52 -29.14 -10.62
C GLU A 48 22.72 -28.54 -9.45
N LEU A 49 21.40 -28.37 -9.62
CA LEU A 49 20.49 -27.97 -8.55
C LEU A 49 19.93 -29.15 -7.74
N HIS A 50 20.24 -30.39 -8.11
CA HIS A 50 19.66 -31.58 -7.46
C HIS A 50 19.99 -31.62 -5.94
N PRO A 51 19.10 -32.15 -5.08
CA PRO A 51 19.37 -32.28 -3.64
C PRO A 51 20.63 -33.08 -3.28
N ASP A 52 21.11 -33.95 -4.18
CA ASP A 52 22.37 -34.69 -3.99
C ASP A 52 23.62 -33.82 -4.17
N CYS A 53 23.49 -32.62 -4.74
CA CYS A 53 24.58 -31.66 -4.86
C CYS A 53 24.77 -30.89 -3.54
N GLY A 54 26.02 -30.62 -3.18
CA GLY A 54 26.32 -29.82 -1.98
C GLY A 54 25.77 -28.40 -2.08
N LEU A 55 25.36 -27.82 -0.94
CA LEU A 55 24.74 -26.50 -0.82
C LEU A 55 25.47 -25.41 -1.63
N ASN A 56 26.80 -25.30 -1.46
CA ASN A 56 27.62 -24.29 -2.16
C ASN A 56 27.54 -24.41 -3.69
N SER A 57 27.41 -25.64 -4.21
CA SER A 57 27.24 -25.87 -5.65
C SER A 57 25.87 -25.37 -6.09
N ARG A 58 24.80 -25.77 -5.38
CA ARG A 58 23.43 -25.37 -5.69
C ARG A 58 23.27 -23.85 -5.64
N VAL A 59 23.82 -23.17 -4.63
CA VAL A 59 23.81 -21.71 -4.51
C VAL A 59 24.55 -21.04 -5.67
N ARG A 60 25.70 -21.55 -6.09
CA ARG A 60 26.44 -21.02 -7.25
C ARG A 60 25.61 -21.14 -8.54
N THR A 61 24.99 -22.30 -8.77
CA THR A 61 24.14 -22.53 -9.94
C THR A 61 22.88 -21.64 -9.89
N MET A 62 22.25 -21.46 -8.72
CA MET A 62 21.15 -20.51 -8.56
C MET A 62 21.57 -19.07 -8.90
N ASN A 63 22.72 -18.61 -8.43
CA ASN A 63 23.23 -17.27 -8.77
C ASN A 63 23.44 -17.11 -10.28
N HIS A 64 23.95 -18.15 -10.95
CA HIS A 64 24.04 -18.15 -12.41
C HIS A 64 22.66 -18.02 -13.07
N ILE A 65 21.65 -18.76 -12.60
CA ILE A 65 20.28 -18.66 -13.11
C ILE A 65 19.67 -17.28 -12.84
N CYS A 66 19.97 -16.65 -11.69
CA CYS A 66 19.55 -15.28 -11.41
C CYS A 66 20.05 -14.30 -12.50
N ASP A 67 21.29 -14.45 -12.95
CA ASP A 67 21.86 -13.58 -13.98
C ASP A 67 21.30 -13.89 -15.38
N LEU A 68 21.02 -15.17 -15.66
CA LEU A 68 20.28 -15.57 -16.86
C LEU A 68 18.86 -14.99 -16.86
N ALA A 69 18.14 -15.02 -15.74
CA ALA A 69 16.77 -14.52 -15.64
C ALA A 69 16.67 -13.03 -15.96
N LYS A 70 17.67 -12.23 -15.54
CA LYS A 70 17.72 -10.78 -15.79
C LYS A 70 17.95 -10.44 -17.27
N THR A 71 18.61 -11.31 -18.02
CA THR A 71 19.12 -11.00 -19.37
C THR A 71 18.45 -11.80 -20.47
N LYS A 72 17.90 -12.97 -20.14
CA LYS A 72 17.32 -13.92 -21.08
C LYS A 72 15.91 -14.32 -20.66
N LYS A 73 15.16 -14.72 -21.68
CA LYS A 73 13.78 -15.20 -21.56
C LYS A 73 13.81 -16.72 -21.61
N PHE A 74 13.32 -17.38 -20.56
CA PHE A 74 13.40 -18.83 -20.45
C PHE A 74 12.40 -19.51 -21.37
N GLU A 75 12.71 -20.73 -21.77
CA GLU A 75 11.80 -21.62 -22.51
C GLU A 75 10.59 -22.04 -21.66
N GLU A 76 9.59 -22.62 -22.31
CA GLU A 76 8.37 -23.10 -21.65
C GLU A 76 8.70 -24.15 -20.58
N ASN A 77 8.01 -24.10 -19.44
CA ASN A 77 8.21 -24.98 -18.28
C ASN A 77 9.58 -24.87 -17.56
N ALA A 78 10.50 -24.02 -18.02
CA ALA A 78 11.82 -23.89 -17.41
C ALA A 78 11.75 -23.30 -15.99
N VAL A 79 10.84 -22.36 -15.74
CA VAL A 79 10.67 -21.75 -14.41
C VAL A 79 10.18 -22.80 -13.41
N GLU A 80 9.25 -23.65 -13.82
CA GLU A 80 8.70 -24.75 -13.04
C GLU A 80 9.75 -25.81 -12.75
N ALA A 81 10.59 -26.14 -13.75
CA ALA A 81 11.70 -27.07 -13.57
C ALA A 81 12.75 -26.54 -12.57
N VAL A 82 13.11 -25.25 -12.68
CA VAL A 82 14.01 -24.59 -11.73
C VAL A 82 13.40 -24.58 -10.34
N TRP A 83 12.14 -24.18 -10.21
CA TRP A 83 11.45 -24.12 -8.91
C TRP A 83 11.41 -25.49 -8.22
N LYS A 84 10.99 -26.54 -8.95
CA LYS A 84 10.95 -27.91 -8.45
C LYS A 84 12.33 -28.43 -8.00
N ALA A 85 13.41 -27.89 -8.55
CA ALA A 85 14.76 -28.29 -8.18
C ALA A 85 15.29 -27.58 -6.93
N VAL A 86 14.59 -26.57 -6.39
CA VAL A 86 15.07 -25.75 -5.27
C VAL A 86 14.04 -25.53 -4.16
N ASP A 87 12.81 -26.02 -4.30
CA ASP A 87 11.74 -25.79 -3.32
C ASP A 87 12.06 -26.41 -1.95
N ASP A 88 12.82 -27.52 -1.91
CA ASP A 88 13.35 -28.14 -0.70
C ASP A 88 14.26 -27.22 0.14
N MET A 89 14.88 -26.22 -0.51
CA MET A 89 15.79 -25.26 0.12
C MET A 89 15.04 -24.12 0.84
N LEU A 90 13.73 -23.93 0.59
CA LEU A 90 12.91 -22.90 1.24
C LEU A 90 12.04 -23.51 2.36
N THR A 91 12.71 -24.02 3.39
CA THR A 91 12.08 -24.56 4.61
C THR A 91 12.79 -24.04 5.86
N SER A 92 12.12 -24.03 7.00
CA SER A 92 12.66 -23.48 8.26
C SER A 92 13.90 -24.22 8.79
N GLU A 93 14.10 -25.45 8.33
CA GLU A 93 15.15 -26.38 8.70
C GLU A 93 16.45 -26.12 7.92
N GLN A 94 16.36 -25.45 6.77
CA GLN A 94 17.49 -25.14 5.91
C GLN A 94 18.30 -23.95 6.45
N PRO A 95 19.62 -23.88 6.20
CA PRO A 95 20.42 -22.75 6.63
C PRO A 95 19.99 -21.46 5.92
N PRO A 96 20.21 -20.28 6.54
CA PRO A 96 19.77 -18.99 5.97
C PRO A 96 20.34 -18.74 4.56
N GLU A 97 21.58 -19.19 4.30
CA GLU A 97 22.21 -19.11 2.99
C GLU A 97 21.36 -19.79 1.89
N ALA A 98 20.79 -20.96 2.17
CA ALA A 98 19.94 -21.68 1.23
C ALA A 98 18.64 -20.92 0.96
N ARG A 99 17.96 -20.50 2.04
CA ARG A 99 16.66 -19.82 1.97
C ARG A 99 16.76 -18.47 1.28
N HIS A 100 17.76 -17.67 1.63
CA HIS A 100 18.02 -16.39 0.98
C HIS A 100 18.34 -16.58 -0.51
N ALA A 101 19.13 -17.60 -0.88
CA ALA A 101 19.41 -17.85 -2.29
C ALA A 101 18.15 -18.19 -3.11
N VAL A 102 17.21 -18.96 -2.54
CA VAL A 102 15.91 -19.22 -3.18
C VAL A 102 15.06 -17.96 -3.30
N LEU A 103 14.99 -17.12 -2.26
CA LEU A 103 14.25 -15.86 -2.32
C LEU A 103 14.83 -14.90 -3.36
N GLN A 104 16.17 -14.82 -3.47
CA GLN A 104 16.83 -14.03 -4.51
C GLN A 104 16.55 -14.59 -5.92
N LEU A 105 16.52 -15.92 -6.07
CA LEU A 105 16.16 -16.57 -7.33
C LEU A 105 14.72 -16.26 -7.74
N LEU A 106 13.76 -16.39 -6.82
CA LEU A 106 12.37 -16.03 -7.06
C LEU A 106 12.26 -14.57 -7.51
N LYS A 107 12.89 -13.63 -6.78
CA LYS A 107 12.91 -12.21 -7.16
C LYS A 107 13.45 -12.01 -8.59
N ALA A 108 14.59 -12.62 -8.92
CA ALA A 108 15.23 -12.48 -10.22
C ALA A 108 14.35 -13.07 -11.35
N ILE A 109 13.72 -14.22 -11.14
CA ILE A 109 12.80 -14.83 -12.09
C ILE A 109 11.56 -13.95 -12.29
N ILE A 110 10.97 -13.45 -11.21
CA ILE A 110 9.77 -12.62 -11.27
C ILE A 110 10.01 -11.33 -12.06
N GLN A 111 11.09 -10.61 -11.74
CA GLN A 111 11.45 -9.38 -12.46
C GLN A 111 11.88 -9.68 -13.90
N GLY A 112 12.65 -10.74 -14.09
CA GLY A 112 13.26 -11.10 -15.37
C GLY A 112 12.26 -11.63 -16.38
N GLN A 113 11.31 -12.46 -15.97
CA GLN A 113 10.35 -13.08 -16.88
C GLN A 113 9.11 -12.20 -17.09
N GLY A 114 8.66 -11.46 -16.07
CA GLY A 114 7.54 -10.51 -16.17
C GLY A 114 6.21 -11.19 -16.50
N GLU A 115 5.46 -10.63 -17.45
CA GLU A 115 4.13 -11.11 -17.85
C GLU A 115 4.10 -12.59 -18.29
N ARG A 116 5.24 -13.13 -18.78
CA ARG A 116 5.35 -14.54 -19.21
C ARG A 116 5.16 -15.54 -18.08
N LEU A 117 5.25 -15.12 -16.82
CA LEU A 117 4.95 -15.99 -15.69
C LEU A 117 3.48 -16.40 -15.63
N GLY A 118 2.57 -15.55 -16.11
CA GLY A 118 1.14 -15.83 -16.06
C GLY A 118 0.67 -16.32 -14.67
N PRO A 119 -0.07 -17.44 -14.58
CA PRO A 119 -0.57 -17.99 -13.32
C PRO A 119 0.50 -18.37 -12.28
N LEU A 120 1.78 -18.54 -12.67
CA LEU A 120 2.86 -18.81 -11.70
C LEU A 120 3.02 -17.67 -10.69
N ARG A 121 2.58 -16.45 -11.03
CA ARG A 121 2.54 -15.32 -10.07
C ARG A 121 1.70 -15.65 -8.84
N ALA A 122 0.51 -16.23 -9.02
CA ALA A 122 -0.35 -16.65 -7.90
C ALA A 122 0.33 -17.75 -7.07
N TYR A 123 0.98 -18.70 -7.75
CA TYR A 123 1.68 -19.78 -7.07
C TYR A 123 2.87 -19.27 -6.24
N PHE A 124 3.73 -18.41 -6.80
CA PHE A 124 4.82 -17.81 -6.05
C PHE A 124 4.34 -16.86 -4.95
N PHE A 125 3.22 -16.16 -5.16
CA PHE A 125 2.58 -15.39 -4.10
C PHE A 125 2.13 -16.29 -2.94
N LYS A 126 1.53 -17.44 -3.23
CA LYS A 126 1.16 -18.43 -2.22
C LYS A 126 2.40 -18.97 -1.48
N VAL A 127 3.47 -19.28 -2.19
CA VAL A 127 4.75 -19.72 -1.59
C VAL A 127 5.23 -18.68 -0.59
N ILE A 128 5.33 -17.40 -0.98
CA ILE A 128 5.79 -16.38 -0.04
C ILE A 128 4.79 -16.14 1.07
N ARG A 129 3.47 -16.18 0.84
CA ARG A 129 2.47 -15.95 1.88
C ARG A 129 2.50 -17.06 2.94
N ASP A 130 2.53 -18.31 2.51
CA ASP A 130 2.44 -19.48 3.39
C ASP A 130 3.78 -19.80 4.07
N TYR A 131 4.90 -19.32 3.50
CA TYR A 131 6.22 -19.43 4.14
C TYR A 131 6.23 -18.71 5.50
N GLN A 132 6.42 -19.49 6.57
CA GLN A 132 6.45 -19.00 7.94
C GLN A 132 7.87 -18.49 8.26
N PRO A 133 8.08 -17.16 8.34
CA PRO A 133 9.41 -16.59 8.22
C PRO A 133 10.21 -16.69 9.52
N CYS A 134 11.50 -16.96 9.39
CA CYS A 134 12.49 -16.51 10.37
C CYS A 134 12.65 -14.99 10.23
N LYS A 135 12.95 -14.27 11.33
CA LYS A 135 13.10 -12.80 11.31
C LYS A 135 14.11 -12.29 10.28
N GLU A 136 15.14 -13.08 10.01
CA GLU A 136 16.20 -12.77 9.04
C GLU A 136 15.72 -12.79 7.57
N ASP A 137 14.68 -13.57 7.24
CA ASP A 137 14.19 -13.72 5.87
C ASP A 137 13.19 -12.61 5.48
N LEU A 138 12.71 -11.81 6.44
CA LEU A 138 11.61 -10.86 6.23
C LEU A 138 11.91 -9.82 5.14
N SER A 139 13.15 -9.36 5.07
CA SER A 139 13.59 -8.39 4.06
C SER A 139 13.51 -8.99 2.65
N ASP A 140 14.10 -10.16 2.45
CA ASP A 140 14.13 -10.82 1.14
C ASP A 140 12.73 -11.26 0.70
N ARG A 141 11.91 -11.72 1.64
CA ARG A 141 10.51 -12.08 1.40
C ARG A 141 9.68 -10.88 0.95
N LEU A 142 9.89 -9.71 1.56
CA LEU A 142 9.23 -8.46 1.13
C LEU A 142 9.71 -8.02 -0.26
N GLU A 143 10.99 -8.22 -0.59
CA GLU A 143 11.52 -7.92 -1.93
C GLU A 143 10.91 -8.81 -3.03
N VAL A 144 10.64 -10.10 -2.73
CA VAL A 144 9.90 -10.97 -3.66
C VAL A 144 8.46 -10.48 -3.82
N PHE A 145 7.79 -10.09 -2.73
CA PHE A 145 6.44 -9.52 -2.81
C PHE A 145 6.40 -8.22 -3.64
N LYS A 146 7.37 -7.33 -3.44
CA LYS A 146 7.53 -6.10 -4.24
C LYS A 146 7.75 -6.42 -5.72
N ALA A 147 8.56 -7.42 -6.03
CA ALA A 147 8.76 -7.87 -7.40
C ALA A 147 7.47 -8.44 -8.03
N LEU A 148 6.72 -9.26 -7.29
CA LEU A 148 5.44 -9.82 -7.76
C LEU A 148 4.40 -8.76 -8.05
N THR A 149 4.42 -7.66 -7.30
CA THR A 149 3.34 -6.66 -7.33
C THR A 149 3.70 -5.35 -8.02
N GLU A 150 4.90 -5.25 -8.60
CA GLU A 150 5.49 -3.98 -9.04
C GLU A 150 5.40 -2.89 -7.95
N ASN A 151 5.84 -3.23 -6.73
CA ASN A 151 5.69 -2.42 -5.51
C ASN A 151 4.23 -2.10 -5.16
N GLY A 152 3.31 -3.04 -5.31
CA GLY A 152 1.89 -2.89 -4.94
C GLY A 152 1.00 -2.24 -5.99
N LYS A 153 1.49 -2.04 -7.22
CA LYS A 153 0.68 -1.47 -8.31
C LYS A 153 -0.12 -2.52 -9.07
N ASP A 154 0.51 -3.65 -9.38
CA ASP A 154 -0.06 -4.71 -10.20
C ASP A 154 -0.27 -5.96 -9.34
N ILE A 155 -1.52 -6.29 -9.03
CA ILE A 155 -1.87 -7.47 -8.25
C ILE A 155 -2.48 -8.59 -9.11
N THR A 156 -2.27 -8.57 -10.43
CA THR A 156 -2.84 -9.57 -11.32
C THR A 156 -2.52 -10.99 -10.83
N TYR A 157 -3.57 -11.81 -10.65
CA TYR A 157 -3.59 -13.16 -10.08
C TYR A 157 -3.47 -13.27 -8.55
N LEU A 158 -3.36 -12.16 -7.81
CA LEU A 158 -3.21 -12.12 -6.34
C LEU A 158 -4.46 -11.56 -5.64
N GLU A 159 -5.48 -11.17 -6.40
CA GLU A 159 -6.64 -10.37 -5.98
C GLU A 159 -7.39 -10.96 -4.79
N GLU A 160 -7.57 -12.28 -4.76
CA GLU A 160 -8.36 -12.96 -3.73
C GLU A 160 -7.69 -12.93 -2.35
N ASP A 161 -6.36 -12.91 -2.31
CA ASP A 161 -5.58 -13.14 -1.09
C ASP A 161 -4.73 -11.92 -0.67
N ILE A 162 -4.70 -10.86 -1.48
CA ILE A 162 -3.88 -9.67 -1.23
C ILE A 162 -4.21 -9.00 0.10
N ALA A 163 -5.51 -8.89 0.44
CA ALA A 163 -5.95 -8.23 1.65
C ALA A 163 -5.51 -8.99 2.91
N ARG A 164 -5.58 -10.33 2.84
CA ARG A 164 -5.12 -11.21 3.93
C ARG A 164 -3.61 -11.11 4.11
N PHE A 165 -2.84 -11.05 3.02
CA PHE A 165 -1.40 -10.86 3.08
C PHE A 165 -1.03 -9.51 3.69
N VAL A 166 -1.73 -8.43 3.31
CA VAL A 166 -1.55 -7.10 3.89
C VAL A 166 -1.73 -7.13 5.40
N LEU A 167 -2.85 -7.67 5.90
CA LEU A 167 -3.10 -7.73 7.34
C LEU A 167 -2.04 -8.55 8.08
N LEU A 168 -1.65 -9.72 7.53
CA LEU A 168 -0.58 -10.54 8.08
C LEU A 168 0.72 -9.72 8.22
N TRP A 169 1.10 -8.98 7.19
CA TRP A 169 2.34 -8.19 7.21
C TRP A 169 2.27 -7.01 8.19
N MET A 170 1.10 -6.40 8.34
CA MET A 170 0.89 -5.35 9.33
C MET A 170 1.02 -5.85 10.77
N ASP A 171 0.80 -7.14 11.03
CA ASP A 171 1.06 -7.79 12.32
C ASP A 171 2.54 -8.12 12.52
N ILE A 172 3.27 -8.45 11.44
CA ILE A 172 4.72 -8.67 11.47
C ILE A 172 5.47 -7.37 11.75
N GLY A 173 5.13 -6.30 11.04
CA GLY A 173 5.75 -4.99 11.23
C GLY A 173 5.46 -4.00 10.10
N LEU A 174 5.30 -2.73 10.46
CA LEU A 174 5.09 -1.62 9.54
C LEU A 174 6.40 -0.88 9.26
N THR A 175 7.30 -1.50 8.50
CA THR A 175 8.54 -0.85 8.04
C THR A 175 8.24 0.19 6.96
N SER A 176 9.11 1.20 6.80
CA SER A 176 9.01 2.19 5.72
C SER A 176 8.83 1.55 4.34
N ASP A 177 9.56 0.47 4.04
CA ASP A 177 9.46 -0.25 2.77
C ASP A 177 8.08 -0.85 2.55
N PHE A 178 7.50 -1.46 3.58
CA PHE A 178 6.15 -2.02 3.47
C PHE A 178 5.09 -0.92 3.40
N LEU A 179 5.25 0.18 4.13
CA LEU A 179 4.36 1.34 4.04
C LEU A 179 4.33 1.92 2.62
N HIS A 180 5.46 1.99 1.92
CA HIS A 180 5.50 2.41 0.51
C HIS A 180 4.69 1.47 -0.40
N VAL A 181 4.72 0.16 -0.14
CA VAL A 181 3.86 -0.79 -0.86
C VAL A 181 2.39 -0.57 -0.54
N LEU A 182 2.04 -0.30 0.72
CA LEU A 182 0.66 0.04 1.11
C LEU A 182 0.15 1.30 0.42
N VAL A 183 0.98 2.34 0.26
CA VAL A 183 0.60 3.54 -0.51
C VAL A 183 0.14 3.15 -1.92
N ASN A 184 0.92 2.32 -2.61
CA ASN A 184 0.56 1.90 -3.97
C ASN A 184 -0.65 0.96 -4.00
N LEU A 185 -0.74 0.01 -3.07
CA LEU A 185 -1.91 -0.88 -2.98
C LEU A 185 -3.20 -0.08 -2.78
N VAL A 186 -3.21 0.95 -1.92
CA VAL A 186 -4.38 1.81 -1.76
C VAL A 186 -4.64 2.64 -3.02
N LYS A 187 -3.60 3.20 -3.65
CA LYS A 187 -3.74 4.03 -4.87
C LYS A 187 -4.28 3.27 -6.08
N PHE A 188 -3.83 2.02 -6.28
CA PHE A 188 -4.10 1.27 -7.50
C PHE A 188 -5.15 0.17 -7.30
N ASN A 189 -5.29 -0.34 -6.07
CA ASN A 189 -6.00 -1.60 -5.78
C ASN A 189 -6.97 -1.49 -4.59
N SER A 190 -7.47 -0.29 -4.28
CA SER A 190 -8.30 -0.04 -3.09
C SER A 190 -9.55 -0.92 -2.98
N CYS A 191 -10.17 -1.29 -4.10
CA CYS A 191 -11.37 -2.14 -4.10
C CYS A 191 -11.13 -3.53 -3.51
N TYR A 192 -9.89 -4.02 -3.50
CA TYR A 192 -9.53 -5.31 -2.90
C TYR A 192 -9.20 -5.22 -1.40
N LEU A 193 -9.17 -4.00 -0.84
CA LEU A 193 -8.83 -3.76 0.56
C LEU A 193 -10.02 -3.28 1.41
N ASP A 194 -11.17 -3.03 0.79
CA ASP A 194 -12.35 -2.34 1.32
C ASP A 194 -12.76 -2.79 2.73
N GLN A 195 -12.88 -4.10 2.95
CA GLN A 195 -13.30 -4.70 4.22
C GLN A 195 -12.27 -4.53 5.35
N ASN A 196 -11.02 -4.24 4.99
CA ASN A 196 -9.88 -4.21 5.92
C ASN A 196 -9.35 -2.79 6.17
N VAL A 197 -9.86 -1.77 5.45
CA VAL A 197 -9.33 -0.40 5.54
C VAL A 197 -9.44 0.16 6.96
N SER A 198 -10.50 -0.15 7.72
CA SER A 198 -10.65 0.29 9.11
C SER A 198 -9.48 -0.19 9.97
N ILE A 199 -9.17 -1.48 9.93
CA ILE A 199 -8.04 -2.08 10.65
C ILE A 199 -6.71 -1.47 10.18
N MET A 200 -6.57 -1.26 8.87
CA MET A 200 -5.37 -0.64 8.30
C MET A 200 -5.12 0.76 8.87
N VAL A 201 -6.14 1.62 8.83
CA VAL A 201 -6.07 3.00 9.35
C VAL A 201 -5.74 3.02 10.83
N GLN A 202 -6.39 2.17 11.64
CA GLN A 202 -6.14 2.09 13.08
C GLN A 202 -4.68 1.75 13.40
N LYS A 203 -4.10 0.74 12.73
CA LYS A 203 -2.70 0.32 12.94
C LYS A 203 -1.70 1.38 12.47
N ILE A 204 -1.95 2.04 11.34
CA ILE A 204 -1.09 3.12 10.84
C ILE A 204 -1.15 4.33 11.80
N CYS A 205 -2.34 4.69 12.28
CA CYS A 205 -2.49 5.73 13.29
C CYS A 205 -1.73 5.39 14.58
N LEU A 206 -1.79 4.13 15.02
CA LEU A 206 -1.05 3.67 16.18
C LEU A 206 0.47 3.77 15.97
N LEU A 207 0.97 3.42 14.78
CA LEU A 207 2.38 3.60 14.41
C LEU A 207 2.80 5.06 14.55
N CYS A 208 2.06 5.99 13.93
CA CYS A 208 2.35 7.43 14.00
C CYS A 208 2.43 7.96 15.44
N ASN A 209 1.63 7.41 16.35
CA ASN A 209 1.61 7.83 17.76
C ASN A 209 2.72 7.19 18.62
N ARG A 210 3.43 6.17 18.13
CA ARG A 210 4.41 5.39 18.92
C ARG A 210 5.83 5.48 18.40
N THR A 211 6.03 5.62 17.10
CA THR A 211 7.36 5.68 16.51
C THR A 211 8.02 7.05 16.73
N THR A 212 9.34 7.06 16.84
CA THR A 212 10.17 8.28 16.82
C THR A 212 10.90 8.46 15.48
N SER A 213 10.72 7.51 14.55
CA SER A 213 11.33 7.55 13.22
C SER A 213 10.59 8.56 12.34
N SER A 214 11.29 9.63 11.94
CA SER A 214 10.74 10.65 11.05
C SER A 214 10.30 10.06 9.70
N THR A 215 11.10 9.14 9.15
CA THR A 215 10.78 8.42 7.91
C THR A 215 9.51 7.57 8.01
N ASP A 216 9.34 6.81 9.10
CA ASP A 216 8.14 5.97 9.26
C ASP A 216 6.88 6.83 9.39
N ILE A 217 6.95 7.94 10.13
CA ILE A 217 5.85 8.90 10.26
C ILE A 217 5.51 9.48 8.89
N GLU A 218 6.51 9.94 8.14
CA GLU A 218 6.29 10.55 6.83
C GLU A 218 5.54 9.61 5.87
N VAL A 219 6.02 8.37 5.73
CA VAL A 219 5.41 7.39 4.83
C VAL A 219 4.05 6.92 5.37
N ALA A 220 3.89 6.76 6.68
CA ALA A 220 2.60 6.43 7.29
C ALA A 220 1.53 7.50 6.98
N ILE A 221 1.88 8.78 7.06
CA ILE A 221 0.94 9.85 6.67
C ILE A 221 0.68 9.80 5.15
N GLN A 222 1.60 9.34 4.31
CA GLN A 222 1.31 9.12 2.87
C GLN A 222 0.30 7.99 2.64
N VAL A 223 0.32 6.92 3.46
CA VAL A 223 -0.71 5.87 3.38
C VAL A 223 -2.07 6.44 3.79
N LEU A 224 -2.12 7.20 4.87
CA LEU A 224 -3.34 7.89 5.32
C LEU A 224 -3.88 8.87 4.26
N ASP A 225 -2.99 9.59 3.58
CA ASP A 225 -3.35 10.47 2.46
C ASP A 225 -3.96 9.67 1.30
N ALA A 226 -3.35 8.55 0.92
CA ALA A 226 -3.92 7.67 -0.11
C ALA A 226 -5.33 7.17 0.28
N VAL A 227 -5.55 6.78 1.54
CA VAL A 227 -6.87 6.32 2.00
C VAL A 227 -7.93 7.43 1.85
N VAL A 228 -7.59 8.68 2.16
CA VAL A 228 -8.51 9.82 1.99
C VAL A 228 -8.71 10.17 0.52
N CYS A 229 -7.62 10.30 -0.26
CA CYS A 229 -7.68 10.68 -1.67
C CYS A 229 -8.48 9.69 -2.52
N TYR A 230 -8.47 8.42 -2.15
CA TYR A 230 -9.21 7.36 -2.85
C TYR A 230 -10.54 7.01 -2.15
N ASN A 231 -11.03 7.89 -1.26
CA ASN A 231 -12.33 7.78 -0.58
C ASN A 231 -12.55 6.44 0.14
N CYS A 232 -11.48 5.88 0.69
CA CYS A 232 -11.49 4.59 1.38
C CYS A 232 -11.66 4.74 2.89
N LEU A 233 -11.63 5.97 3.45
CA LEU A 233 -11.67 6.19 4.89
C LEU A 233 -13.04 5.79 5.47
N PRO A 234 -13.11 4.75 6.33
CA PRO A 234 -14.37 4.35 6.94
C PRO A 234 -14.68 5.26 8.14
N SER A 235 -15.99 5.46 8.39
CA SER A 235 -16.48 6.42 9.39
C SER A 235 -16.08 6.05 10.83
N ASP A 236 -15.99 4.75 11.13
CA ASP A 236 -15.54 4.21 12.42
C ASP A 236 -14.08 4.55 12.75
N SER A 237 -13.26 4.82 11.73
CA SER A 237 -11.85 5.17 11.85
C SER A 237 -11.57 6.67 11.76
N LEU A 238 -12.59 7.49 11.48
CA LEU A 238 -12.44 8.93 11.30
C LEU A 238 -11.90 9.61 12.56
N THR A 239 -12.41 9.24 13.75
CA THR A 239 -12.00 9.86 15.01
C THR A 239 -10.52 9.62 15.31
N VAL A 240 -10.03 8.37 15.18
CA VAL A 240 -8.61 8.05 15.42
C VAL A 240 -7.70 8.74 14.42
N PHE A 241 -8.16 8.85 13.17
CA PHE A 241 -7.45 9.51 12.08
C PHE A 241 -7.23 10.99 12.38
N ILE A 242 -8.29 11.70 12.76
CA ILE A 242 -8.25 13.13 13.09
C ILE A 242 -7.34 13.37 14.30
N ILE A 243 -7.52 12.59 15.38
CA ILE A 243 -6.68 12.72 16.59
C ILE A 243 -5.20 12.56 16.24
N THR A 244 -4.87 11.58 15.37
CA THR A 244 -3.50 11.31 14.96
C THR A 244 -2.93 12.47 14.14
N LEU A 245 -3.65 12.95 13.11
CA LEU A 245 -3.20 14.10 12.33
C LEU A 245 -3.01 15.36 13.18
N CYS A 246 -3.94 15.62 14.11
CA CYS A 246 -3.82 16.73 15.06
C CYS A 246 -2.56 16.62 15.92
N ARG A 247 -2.21 15.43 16.40
CA ARG A 247 -0.96 15.26 17.17
C ARG A 247 0.27 15.46 16.29
N THR A 248 0.28 14.89 15.09
CA THR A 248 1.42 14.94 14.18
C THR A 248 1.65 16.35 13.60
N VAL A 249 0.60 17.17 13.43
CA VAL A 249 0.74 18.57 12.96
C VAL A 249 1.55 19.43 13.94
N ASN A 250 1.60 19.06 15.22
CA ASN A 250 2.40 19.77 16.23
C ASN A 250 3.90 19.48 16.13
N VAL A 251 4.30 18.51 15.30
CA VAL A 251 5.70 18.23 15.00
C VAL A 251 6.10 19.14 13.84
N LYS A 252 7.08 20.02 14.07
CA LYS A 252 7.48 21.07 13.10
C LYS A 252 7.80 20.51 11.71
N GLU A 253 8.43 19.34 11.64
CA GLU A 253 8.81 18.66 10.39
C GLU A 253 7.59 18.26 9.53
N PHE A 254 6.45 17.95 10.16
CA PHE A 254 5.28 17.41 9.46
C PHE A 254 4.09 18.38 9.40
N CYS A 255 4.20 19.56 10.02
CA CYS A 255 3.10 20.52 10.17
C CYS A 255 2.43 20.87 8.83
N GLU A 256 3.19 21.34 7.83
CA GLU A 256 2.62 21.74 6.53
C GLU A 256 1.97 20.56 5.81
N SER A 257 2.65 19.43 5.83
CA SER A 257 2.22 18.17 5.24
C SER A 257 0.90 17.67 5.85
N CYS A 258 0.81 17.56 7.18
CA CYS A 258 -0.40 17.12 7.88
C CYS A 258 -1.54 18.13 7.75
N TRP A 259 -1.21 19.42 7.77
CA TRP A 259 -2.17 20.52 7.63
C TRP A 259 -2.92 20.45 6.30
N LYS A 260 -2.19 20.31 5.19
CA LYS A 260 -2.79 20.18 3.85
C LYS A 260 -3.76 18.99 3.78
N ARG A 261 -3.42 17.88 4.44
CA ARG A 261 -4.22 16.63 4.44
C ARG A 261 -5.49 16.77 5.28
N LEU A 262 -5.37 17.37 6.47
CA LEU A 262 -6.53 17.66 7.31
C LEU A 262 -7.48 18.64 6.63
N HIS A 263 -6.94 19.67 5.97
CA HIS A 263 -7.75 20.61 5.18
C HIS A 263 -8.52 19.89 4.08
N ASN A 264 -7.89 18.98 3.33
CA ASN A 264 -8.57 18.18 2.31
C ASN A 264 -9.75 17.36 2.89
N CYS A 265 -9.59 16.79 4.09
CA CYS A 265 -10.67 16.08 4.79
C CYS A 265 -11.83 17.02 5.17
N LEU A 266 -11.51 18.22 5.67
CA LEU A 266 -12.48 19.24 6.05
C LEU A 266 -13.24 19.80 4.85
N THR A 267 -12.62 19.83 3.67
CA THR A 267 -13.25 20.29 2.42
C THR A 267 -13.95 19.18 1.64
N CYS A 268 -13.70 17.90 1.98
CA CYS A 268 -14.36 16.78 1.35
C CYS A 268 -15.83 16.75 1.77
N GLU A 269 -16.76 16.90 0.83
CA GLU A 269 -18.20 17.00 1.10
C GLU A 269 -18.75 15.83 1.92
N CYS A 270 -18.21 14.62 1.72
CA CYS A 270 -18.64 13.41 2.43
C CYS A 270 -18.11 13.32 3.87
N LEU A 271 -16.90 13.86 4.11
CA LEU A 271 -16.20 13.72 5.40
C LEU A 271 -16.34 14.97 6.27
N SER A 272 -16.67 16.13 5.70
CA SER A 272 -16.68 17.40 6.41
C SER A 272 -17.61 17.45 7.63
N PRO A 273 -18.88 16.95 7.59
CA PRO A 273 -19.77 17.05 8.74
C PRO A 273 -19.31 16.15 9.89
N GLN A 274 -18.82 14.95 9.55
CA GLN A 274 -18.33 13.97 10.53
C GLN A 274 -16.98 14.42 11.13
N THR A 275 -16.14 15.05 10.32
CA THR A 275 -14.85 15.60 10.76
C THR A 275 -15.06 16.73 11.76
N ILE A 276 -15.99 17.65 11.48
CA ILE A 276 -16.34 18.76 12.38
C ILE A 276 -16.91 18.22 13.71
N CYS A 277 -17.79 17.22 13.65
CA CYS A 277 -18.33 16.57 14.85
C CYS A 277 -17.24 15.89 15.68
N CYS A 278 -16.32 15.15 15.05
CA CYS A 278 -15.20 14.52 15.76
C CYS A 278 -14.28 15.55 16.42
N LEU A 279 -14.01 16.69 15.76
CA LEU A 279 -13.21 17.77 16.35
C LEU A 279 -13.89 18.40 17.57
N GLN A 280 -15.23 18.41 17.62
CA GLN A 280 -16.00 18.85 18.78
C GLN A 280 -15.88 17.88 19.95
N ASP A 281 -15.98 16.57 19.70
CA ASP A 281 -15.86 15.55 20.74
C ASP A 281 -14.44 15.47 21.35
N VAL A 282 -13.41 15.68 20.52
CA VAL A 282 -12.01 15.72 20.96
C VAL A 282 -11.73 16.91 21.91
N HIS A 283 -12.52 17.97 21.83
CA HIS A 283 -12.44 19.14 22.73
C HIS A 283 -12.80 18.80 24.20
N GLY A 284 -13.31 17.59 24.47
CA GLY A 284 -13.64 17.13 25.82
C GLY A 284 -12.54 16.40 26.58
N GLY A 285 -11.40 16.04 25.95
CA GLY A 285 -10.50 15.02 26.51
C GLY A 285 -8.98 15.21 26.42
N CYS A 286 -8.44 16.12 25.60
CA CYS A 286 -6.98 16.21 25.43
C CYS A 286 -6.49 17.59 24.98
N THR A 287 -5.81 18.32 25.88
CA THR A 287 -5.35 19.71 25.67
C THR A 287 -4.40 19.91 24.47
N ALA A 288 -3.64 18.89 24.07
CA ALA A 288 -2.80 18.95 22.88
C ALA A 288 -3.61 18.80 21.58
N ALA A 289 -4.60 17.91 21.57
CA ALA A 289 -5.50 17.74 20.44
C ALA A 289 -6.40 18.96 20.26
N GLU A 290 -6.89 19.56 21.36
CA GLU A 290 -7.61 20.84 21.37
C GLU A 290 -6.82 21.96 20.70
N ARG A 291 -5.54 22.16 21.06
CA ARG A 291 -4.68 23.19 20.44
C ARG A 291 -4.52 22.96 18.94
N SER A 292 -4.35 21.71 18.53
CA SER A 292 -4.24 21.34 17.12
C SER A 292 -5.55 21.51 16.38
N CYS A 293 -6.69 21.17 16.98
CA CYS A 293 -8.02 21.40 16.42
C CYS A 293 -8.25 22.91 16.21
N VAL A 294 -7.86 23.76 17.17
CA VAL A 294 -7.96 25.22 17.08
C VAL A 294 -7.00 25.79 16.04
N PHE A 295 -5.74 25.34 16.00
CA PHE A 295 -4.79 25.69 14.94
C PHE A 295 -5.37 25.34 13.57
N CYS A 296 -5.96 24.15 13.47
CA CYS A 296 -6.51 23.65 12.24
C CYS A 296 -7.83 24.32 11.82
N TRP A 297 -8.62 24.76 12.79
CA TRP A 297 -9.80 25.57 12.54
C TRP A 297 -9.42 26.95 12.01
N ASN A 298 -8.48 27.62 12.69
CA ASN A 298 -8.05 28.97 12.34
C ASN A 298 -7.37 29.04 10.97
N GLY A 299 -6.59 28.03 10.60
CA GLY A 299 -5.98 27.96 9.27
C GLY A 299 -7.00 27.78 8.13
N THR A 300 -8.11 27.07 8.39
CA THR A 300 -9.17 26.83 7.38
C THR A 300 -9.99 28.11 7.19
N VAL A 301 -10.49 28.67 8.30
CA VAL A 301 -11.29 29.91 8.30
C VAL A 301 -10.47 31.12 7.82
N GLY A 302 -9.16 31.15 8.10
CA GLY A 302 -8.28 32.26 7.72
C GLY A 302 -7.81 32.26 6.25
N ARG A 303 -7.90 31.13 5.52
CA ARG A 303 -7.40 31.04 4.12
C ARG A 303 -8.48 30.93 3.05
N THR A 304 -9.71 30.50 3.38
CA THR A 304 -10.78 30.35 2.38
C THR A 304 -11.79 31.49 2.43
N GLN A 305 -11.55 32.55 1.64
CA GLN A 305 -12.62 33.43 1.14
C GLN A 305 -13.18 32.82 -0.15
N THR A 306 -13.83 31.65 -0.06
CA THR A 306 -14.54 31.02 -1.19
C THR A 306 -16.02 30.86 -0.86
N PRO A 307 -16.95 30.90 -1.83
CA PRO A 307 -18.39 30.97 -1.55
C PRO A 307 -18.97 29.79 -0.75
N CYS A 308 -18.28 28.64 -0.73
CA CYS A 308 -18.67 27.51 0.13
C CYS A 308 -18.35 27.74 1.62
N SER A 309 -17.37 28.58 1.98
CA SER A 309 -16.98 28.83 3.37
C SER A 309 -18.03 29.68 4.12
N GLU A 310 -18.80 30.51 3.42
CA GLU A 310 -19.87 31.33 4.01
C GLU A 310 -21.08 30.50 4.49
N LYS A 311 -21.42 29.40 3.81
CA LYS A 311 -22.52 28.50 4.25
C LYS A 311 -22.20 27.78 5.56
N TYR A 312 -20.93 27.44 5.78
CA TYR A 312 -20.47 26.79 7.01
C TYR A 312 -20.10 27.80 8.10
N SER A 313 -19.73 29.05 7.78
CA SER A 313 -19.44 30.07 8.80
C SER A 313 -20.68 30.42 9.62
N HIS A 314 -21.82 30.65 8.98
CA HIS A 314 -23.05 31.06 9.68
C HIS A 314 -23.68 29.96 10.53
N SER A 315 -23.55 28.70 10.11
CA SER A 315 -24.02 27.52 10.87
C SER A 315 -23.03 27.10 11.97
N CYS A 316 -21.71 27.28 11.77
CA CYS A 316 -20.69 26.91 12.78
C CYS A 316 -20.47 27.97 13.88
N PHE A 317 -20.65 29.27 13.60
CA PHE A 317 -20.60 30.31 14.65
C PHE A 317 -21.73 30.18 15.68
N ALA A 318 -22.83 29.52 15.32
CA ALA A 318 -23.90 29.17 16.25
C ALA A 318 -23.57 27.94 17.13
N VAL A 319 -22.62 27.09 16.71
CA VAL A 319 -22.33 25.79 17.33
C VAL A 319 -21.08 25.82 18.23
N PHE A 320 -20.22 26.84 18.13
CA PHE A 320 -19.07 27.06 19.03
C PHE A 320 -19.15 28.35 19.87
N PRO A 321 -20.05 28.46 20.88
CA PRO A 321 -20.00 29.56 21.85
C PRO A 321 -18.72 29.53 22.71
N GLN A 322 -18.14 28.34 22.89
CA GLN A 322 -16.97 28.10 23.75
C GLN A 322 -15.62 28.19 23.03
N GLY A 323 -15.60 28.29 21.69
CA GLY A 323 -14.35 28.52 20.95
C GLY A 323 -13.67 29.83 21.35
N LYS A 324 -14.46 30.84 21.76
CA LYS A 324 -13.97 32.11 22.32
C LYS A 324 -13.22 31.94 23.66
N SER A 325 -13.59 30.97 24.49
CA SER A 325 -12.94 30.73 25.79
C SER A 325 -11.62 29.97 25.63
N ALA A 326 -11.53 29.04 24.68
CA ALA A 326 -10.27 28.40 24.28
C ALA A 326 -9.32 29.40 23.58
N LEU A 327 -9.85 30.27 22.71
CA LEU A 327 -9.12 31.38 22.08
C LEU A 327 -8.50 32.30 23.13
N CYS A 328 -9.21 32.66 24.22
CA CYS A 328 -8.65 33.47 25.31
C CYS A 328 -7.58 32.76 26.14
N LYS A 329 -7.60 31.42 26.25
CA LYS A 329 -6.62 30.66 27.03
C LYS A 329 -5.28 30.45 26.31
N TYR A 330 -5.28 30.43 24.97
CA TYR A 330 -4.10 30.04 24.17
C TYR A 330 -3.56 31.13 23.25
N THR A 331 -4.15 32.34 23.24
CA THR A 331 -3.74 33.46 22.38
C THR A 331 -2.34 34.02 22.59
N PRO A 332 -1.72 34.06 23.78
CA PRO A 332 -0.46 34.80 23.90
C PRO A 332 0.77 34.03 23.35
N ARG A 333 0.64 32.81 22.82
CA ARG A 333 1.78 32.04 22.27
C ARG A 333 1.80 31.80 20.76
N PHE A 334 0.74 32.14 20.03
CA PHE A 334 0.64 31.86 18.59
C PHE A 334 0.76 33.08 17.68
N LEU A 335 1.03 34.27 18.23
CA LEU A 335 1.30 35.51 17.47
C LEU A 335 2.79 35.74 17.17
N LEU A 336 3.66 34.74 17.41
CA LEU A 336 5.11 34.87 17.30
C LEU A 336 5.83 33.72 16.57
N ILE A 337 5.15 33.00 15.67
CA ILE A 337 5.82 32.10 14.70
C ILE A 337 5.33 32.41 13.30
#